data_AF-A0A1S3W2I5-F1
#
_entry.id   AF-A0A1S3W2I5-F1
#
_cell.length_a   1.000
_cell.length_b   1.000
_cell.length_c   1.000
_cell.angle_alpha   90.00
_cell.angle_beta   90.00
_cell.angle_gamma   90.00
#
_symmetry.space_group_name_H-M   'P 1'
#
loop_
_entity.id
_entity.type
_entity.pdbx_description
1 polymer ?
#
loop_
_entity_poly.entity_id
_entity_poly.type
_entity_poly.pdbx_seq_one_letter_code
_entity_poly.pdbx_strand_id
1 'polypeptide(L)'
;MAAVEGADGHGNTPLSEAAAGGQPKAIQLLAELGANPNCKGAFGRTPLYRAAFGGHLEAVEVLLQLGADPRVYADDGSTPEQVASLDAVVSVLQSWDLSLTDAMLRNMEAEQQRRAQEAQQHKEAEAQRTNLRVQQLAKEHQQCHKKLQQAYCELHRRITEHDKCEQRNMGMTTLTLQAIKDSEDQVDRLRQEAQKMEEKLAMARLELREQTQEEEEVPGLKCQVTELHDVLMKDVGDRIRSDGRWPLVIDPSGQAATFLRYQDTNYLDTLNPDHLQPERIRLALLGALRYGKPLVFDLREVDLFPVVQQQLEAVQPGLAQELLDRSLLECERYLSLVRPGDGAEYDPTQFQEARLAYFRLFFVTKVCWPSAEQLQVLLPLFVQLRGGR
;
A
#
# COMPACT_ATOMS: atom_id res chain seq x y z
N MET A 1 -6.93 -31.42 1.38
CA MET A 1 -6.20 -32.44 2.16
C MET A 1 -6.34 -32.31 3.69
N ALA A 2 -7.07 -31.32 4.24
CA ALA A 2 -7.14 -31.07 5.69
C ALA A 2 -8.02 -32.02 6.52
N ALA A 3 -8.68 -33.01 5.92
CA ALA A 3 -9.71 -33.81 6.62
C ALA A 3 -9.18 -35.07 7.33
N VAL A 4 -7.92 -35.44 7.13
CA VAL A 4 -7.37 -36.75 7.57
C VAL A 4 -6.73 -36.66 8.97
N GLU A 5 -6.27 -35.48 9.37
CA GLU A 5 -5.68 -35.22 10.69
C GLU A 5 -6.63 -34.46 11.65
N GLY A 6 -7.89 -34.25 11.25
CA GLY A 6 -8.88 -33.58 12.10
C GLY A 6 -9.11 -34.36 13.38
N ALA A 7 -8.74 -33.80 14.53
CA ALA A 7 -8.87 -34.44 15.82
C ALA A 7 -10.25 -34.20 16.46
N ASP A 8 -10.72 -35.15 17.25
CA ASP A 8 -11.91 -34.99 18.09
C ASP A 8 -11.64 -34.04 19.29
N GLY A 9 -12.66 -33.80 20.12
CA GLY A 9 -12.53 -32.95 21.32
C GLY A 9 -11.54 -33.46 22.39
N HIS A 10 -10.99 -34.66 22.19
CA HIS A 10 -9.97 -35.28 23.03
C HIS A 10 -8.59 -35.32 22.35
N GLY A 11 -8.45 -34.79 21.14
CA GLY A 11 -7.20 -34.78 20.39
C GLY A 11 -6.94 -36.05 19.58
N ASN A 12 -7.88 -37.00 19.49
CA ASN A 12 -7.68 -38.24 18.75
C ASN A 12 -7.99 -38.06 17.26
N THR A 13 -7.06 -38.50 16.42
CA THR A 13 -7.22 -38.51 14.97
C THR A 13 -8.02 -39.75 14.50
N PRO A 14 -8.60 -39.74 13.29
CA PRO A 14 -9.24 -40.93 12.72
C PRO A 14 -8.31 -42.14 12.68
N LEU A 15 -7.00 -41.93 12.47
CA LEU A 15 -5.99 -42.99 12.49
C LEU A 15 -5.80 -43.57 13.90
N SER A 16 -5.81 -42.72 14.93
CA SER A 16 -5.73 -43.11 16.34
C SER A 16 -6.94 -43.95 16.76
N GLU A 17 -8.14 -43.59 16.31
CA GLU A 17 -9.37 -44.35 16.58
C GLU A 17 -9.42 -45.67 15.79
N ALA A 18 -9.00 -45.67 14.52
CA ALA A 18 -8.89 -46.90 13.73
C ALA A 18 -7.91 -47.91 14.35
N ALA A 19 -6.82 -47.42 14.94
CA ALA A 19 -5.85 -48.23 15.67
C ALA A 19 -6.40 -48.77 16.99
N ALA A 20 -7.14 -47.95 17.75
CA ALA A 20 -7.83 -48.39 18.96
C ALA A 20 -8.90 -49.46 18.70
N GLY A 21 -9.55 -49.40 17.53
CA GLY A 21 -10.53 -50.40 17.09
C GLY A 21 -9.93 -51.60 16.34
N GLY A 22 -8.61 -51.66 16.16
CA GLY A 22 -7.93 -52.77 15.50
C GLY A 22 -8.29 -52.95 14.02
N GLN A 23 -8.48 -51.86 13.27
CA GLN A 23 -8.98 -51.88 11.88
C GLN A 23 -7.84 -51.67 10.85
N PRO A 24 -7.07 -52.72 10.46
CA PRO A 24 -5.88 -52.56 9.60
C PRO A 24 -6.19 -51.94 8.23
N LYS A 25 -7.34 -52.27 7.63
CA LYS A 25 -7.76 -51.69 6.34
C LYS A 25 -8.04 -50.19 6.43
N ALA A 26 -8.64 -49.75 7.53
CA ALA A 26 -8.89 -48.33 7.77
C ALA A 26 -7.58 -47.58 8.02
N ILE A 27 -6.64 -48.20 8.74
CA ILE A 27 -5.29 -47.66 8.99
C ILE A 27 -4.54 -47.44 7.66
N GLN A 28 -4.53 -48.45 6.77
CA GLN A 28 -3.90 -48.35 5.45
C GLN A 28 -4.50 -47.21 4.63
N LEU A 29 -5.83 -47.17 4.51
CA LEU A 29 -6.53 -46.13 3.77
C LEU A 29 -6.22 -44.72 4.31
N LEU A 30 -6.21 -44.54 5.63
CA LEU A 30 -5.92 -43.25 6.25
C LEU A 30 -4.47 -42.82 6.01
N ALA A 31 -3.51 -43.76 6.08
CA ALA A 31 -2.11 -43.48 5.76
C ALA A 31 -1.90 -43.14 4.28
N GLU A 32 -2.57 -43.81 3.35
CA GLU A 32 -2.58 -43.47 1.93
C GLU A 32 -3.12 -42.04 1.67
N LEU A 33 -4.09 -41.61 2.49
CA LEU A 33 -4.61 -40.24 2.47
C LEU A 33 -3.70 -39.22 3.19
N GLY A 34 -2.56 -39.66 3.73
CA GLY A 34 -1.55 -38.81 4.35
C GLY A 34 -1.65 -38.68 5.87
N ALA A 35 -2.37 -39.56 6.58
CA ALA A 35 -2.41 -39.56 8.04
C ALA A 35 -1.02 -39.85 8.63
N ASN A 36 -0.60 -39.06 9.62
CA ASN A 36 0.66 -39.32 10.33
C ASN A 36 0.53 -40.51 11.31
N PRO A 37 1.25 -41.64 11.09
CA PRO A 37 1.23 -42.81 11.98
C PRO A 37 1.79 -42.56 13.37
N ASN A 38 2.54 -41.46 13.55
CA ASN A 38 3.14 -41.05 14.81
C ASN A 38 2.39 -39.87 15.46
N CYS A 39 1.16 -39.57 15.03
CA CYS A 39 0.35 -38.54 15.68
C CYS A 39 0.13 -38.86 17.15
N LYS A 40 0.11 -37.82 18.01
CA LYS A 40 -0.18 -37.95 19.43
C LYS A 40 -1.62 -37.55 19.70
N GLY A 41 -2.42 -38.52 20.14
CA GLY A 41 -3.79 -38.29 20.58
C GLY A 41 -3.88 -37.91 22.05
N ALA A 42 -5.04 -38.18 22.66
CA ALA A 42 -5.24 -38.02 24.09
C ALA A 42 -4.14 -38.71 24.92
N PHE A 43 -3.60 -38.02 25.92
CA PHE A 43 -2.51 -38.49 26.79
C PHE A 43 -1.22 -38.83 26.04
N GLY A 44 -0.96 -38.17 24.91
CA GLY A 44 0.25 -38.38 24.12
C GLY A 44 0.33 -39.74 23.43
N ARG A 45 -0.76 -40.51 23.43
CA ARG A 45 -0.80 -41.89 22.91
C ARG A 45 -0.79 -41.90 21.39
N THR A 46 0.12 -42.66 20.81
CA THR A 46 0.20 -42.88 19.37
C THR A 46 -0.82 -43.94 18.90
N PRO A 47 -1.15 -43.99 17.60
CA PRO A 47 -1.90 -45.10 17.02
C PRO A 47 -1.29 -46.46 17.39
N LEU A 48 0.04 -46.59 17.32
CA LEU A 48 0.75 -47.83 17.67
C LEU A 48 0.58 -48.22 19.14
N TYR A 49 0.64 -47.24 20.05
CA TYR A 49 0.35 -47.46 21.47
C TYR A 49 -1.05 -48.01 21.68
N ARG A 50 -2.07 -47.42 21.03
CA ARG A 50 -3.47 -47.84 21.18
C ARG A 50 -3.73 -49.22 20.61
N ALA A 51 -3.16 -49.55 19.45
CA ALA A 51 -3.24 -50.87 18.87
C ALA A 51 -2.57 -51.93 19.76
N ALA A 52 -1.41 -51.61 20.36
CA ALA A 52 -0.72 -52.51 21.28
C ALA A 52 -1.52 -52.73 22.58
N PHE A 53 -2.03 -51.66 23.18
CA PHE A 53 -2.89 -51.72 24.36
C PHE A 53 -4.16 -52.56 24.11
N GLY A 54 -4.78 -52.43 22.93
CA GLY A 54 -5.94 -53.25 22.52
C GLY A 54 -5.60 -54.69 22.13
N GLY A 55 -4.31 -55.06 22.03
CA GLY A 55 -3.88 -56.39 21.58
C GLY A 55 -4.14 -56.65 20.09
N HIS A 56 -4.24 -55.60 19.28
CA HIS A 56 -4.58 -55.71 17.86
C HIS A 56 -3.33 -55.99 17.00
N LEU A 57 -2.92 -57.26 16.95
CA LEU A 57 -1.69 -57.70 16.27
C LEU A 57 -1.59 -57.21 14.80
N GLU A 58 -2.62 -57.46 13.99
CA GLU A 58 -2.62 -57.04 12.57
C GLU A 58 -2.52 -55.51 12.41
N ALA A 59 -3.14 -54.75 13.32
CA ALA A 59 -3.05 -53.28 13.31
C ALA A 59 -1.65 -52.79 13.70
N VAL A 60 -0.99 -53.45 14.66
CA VAL A 60 0.40 -53.17 15.06
C VAL A 60 1.36 -53.41 13.89
N GLU A 61 1.25 -54.55 13.21
CA GLU A 61 2.11 -54.88 12.06
C GLU A 61 1.94 -53.86 10.93
N VAL A 62 0.69 -53.52 10.59
CA VAL A 62 0.39 -52.51 9.57
C VAL A 62 0.95 -51.14 9.95
N LEU A 63 0.79 -50.70 11.19
CA LEU A 63 1.32 -49.41 11.65
C LEU A 63 2.85 -49.36 11.58
N LEU A 64 3.54 -50.43 11.97
CA LEU A 64 4.99 -50.53 11.85
C LEU A 64 5.45 -50.45 10.39
N GLN A 65 4.77 -51.14 9.47
CA GLN A 65 5.03 -51.07 8.03
C GLN A 65 4.77 -49.68 7.43
N LEU A 66 3.93 -48.88 8.07
CA LEU A 66 3.63 -47.50 7.67
C LEU A 66 4.56 -46.48 8.32
N GLY A 67 5.55 -46.91 9.12
CA GLY A 67 6.53 -46.03 9.75
C GLY A 67 6.14 -45.53 11.14
N ALA A 68 5.22 -46.20 11.83
CA ALA A 68 5.00 -45.94 13.26
C ALA A 68 6.27 -46.32 14.05
N ASP A 69 6.73 -45.41 14.91
CA ASP A 69 7.93 -45.59 15.70
C ASP A 69 7.59 -46.24 17.05
N PRO A 70 8.03 -47.51 17.29
CA PRO A 70 7.76 -48.21 18.54
C PRO A 70 8.45 -47.59 19.76
N ARG A 71 9.38 -46.65 19.57
CA ARG A 71 10.11 -45.97 20.64
C ARG A 71 9.36 -44.77 21.23
N VAL A 72 8.28 -44.31 20.58
CA VAL A 72 7.52 -43.13 21.02
C VAL A 72 6.66 -43.50 22.23
N TYR A 73 6.96 -42.87 23.36
CA TYR A 73 6.22 -43.04 24.61
C TYR A 73 5.02 -42.10 24.73
N ALA A 74 3.99 -42.56 25.44
CA ALA A 74 2.83 -41.77 25.85
C ALA A 74 3.19 -40.84 27.03
N ASP A 75 2.28 -39.94 27.42
CA ASP A 75 2.54 -38.97 28.51
C ASP A 75 2.75 -39.64 29.88
N ASP A 76 2.29 -40.89 30.05
CA ASP A 76 2.55 -41.71 31.24
C ASP A 76 3.96 -42.34 31.23
N GLY A 77 4.77 -42.09 30.20
CA GLY A 77 6.13 -42.62 30.04
C GLY A 77 6.20 -44.03 29.47
N SER A 78 5.05 -44.66 29.19
CA SER A 78 5.00 -46.06 28.73
C SER A 78 5.18 -46.15 27.21
N THR A 79 5.92 -47.16 26.75
CA THR A 79 6.04 -47.50 25.32
C THR A 79 4.92 -48.47 24.89
N PRO A 80 4.62 -48.58 23.57
CA PRO A 80 3.67 -49.57 23.06
C PRO A 80 3.96 -51.00 23.52
N GLU A 81 5.23 -51.37 23.67
CA GLU A 81 5.64 -52.69 24.15
C GLU A 81 5.22 -52.93 25.61
N GLN A 82 5.41 -51.95 26.48
CA GLN A 82 5.14 -52.08 27.92
C GLN A 82 3.64 -52.18 28.23
N VAL A 83 2.79 -51.68 27.35
CA VAL A 83 1.33 -51.69 27.52
C VAL A 83 0.62 -52.75 26.69
N ALA A 84 1.38 -53.56 25.94
CA ALA A 84 0.82 -54.56 25.05
C ALA A 84 0.04 -55.63 25.83
N SER A 85 -1.22 -55.87 25.43
CA SER A 85 -2.09 -56.84 26.10
C SER A 85 -1.83 -58.30 25.70
N LEU A 86 -1.03 -58.56 24.65
CA LEU A 86 -0.74 -59.89 24.13
C LEU A 86 0.77 -60.12 23.96
N ASP A 87 1.25 -61.30 24.37
CA ASP A 87 2.66 -61.72 24.19
C ASP A 87 3.08 -61.71 22.71
N ALA A 88 2.16 -62.01 21.79
CA ALA A 88 2.43 -61.96 20.35
C ALA A 88 2.78 -60.53 19.89
N VAL A 89 2.08 -59.51 20.41
CA VAL A 89 2.36 -58.10 20.10
C VAL A 89 3.71 -57.67 20.67
N VAL A 90 4.03 -58.08 21.91
CA VAL A 90 5.34 -57.85 22.54
C VAL A 90 6.44 -58.45 21.66
N SER A 91 6.27 -59.70 21.22
CA SER A 91 7.26 -60.38 20.35
C SER A 91 7.46 -59.64 19.02
N VAL A 92 6.40 -59.13 18.39
CA VAL A 92 6.53 -58.35 17.15
C VAL A 92 7.29 -57.05 17.40
N LEU A 93 6.96 -56.31 18.46
CA LEU A 93 7.63 -55.04 18.78
C LEU A 93 9.12 -55.24 19.13
N GLN A 94 9.46 -56.30 19.86
CA GLN A 94 10.85 -56.62 20.23
C GLN A 94 11.70 -57.09 19.04
N SER A 95 11.09 -57.82 18.10
CA SER A 95 11.78 -58.35 16.93
C SER A 95 11.79 -57.39 15.73
N TRP A 96 11.12 -56.25 15.83
CA TRP A 96 11.03 -55.27 14.75
C TRP A 96 12.38 -54.62 14.45
N ASP A 97 12.74 -54.57 13.17
CA ASP A 97 13.96 -53.92 12.71
C ASP A 97 13.80 -52.40 12.72
N LEU A 98 14.36 -51.76 13.76
CA LEU A 98 14.35 -50.31 13.93
C LEU A 98 15.03 -49.56 12.77
N SER A 99 15.93 -50.22 12.01
CA SER A 99 16.56 -49.59 10.85
C SER A 99 15.56 -49.31 9.71
N LEU A 100 14.49 -50.12 9.62
CA LEU A 100 13.37 -49.88 8.70
C LEU A 100 12.59 -48.64 9.14
N THR A 101 12.30 -48.50 10.42
CA THR A 101 11.63 -47.32 10.99
C THR A 101 12.46 -46.06 10.73
N ASP A 102 13.76 -46.09 11.03
CA ASP A 102 14.65 -44.95 10.78
C ASP A 102 14.71 -44.56 9.29
N ALA A 103 14.70 -45.53 8.38
CA ALA A 103 14.66 -45.27 6.94
C ALA A 103 13.32 -44.66 6.50
N MET A 104 12.19 -45.18 7.02
CA MET A 104 10.85 -44.64 6.73
C MET A 104 10.69 -43.21 7.25
N LEU A 105 11.13 -42.93 8.47
CA LEU A 105 11.08 -41.58 9.06
C LEU A 105 11.90 -40.58 8.25
N ARG A 106 13.13 -40.94 7.84
CA ARG A 106 13.94 -40.08 6.96
C ARG A 106 13.25 -39.79 5.63
N ASN A 107 12.61 -40.79 5.03
CA ASN A 107 11.86 -40.61 3.77
C ASN A 107 10.64 -39.71 3.97
N MET A 108 9.89 -39.87 5.07
CA MET A 108 8.75 -39.03 5.41
C MET A 108 9.16 -37.57 5.67
N GLU A 109 10.24 -37.36 6.43
CA GLU A 109 10.81 -36.03 6.67
C GLU A 109 11.28 -35.38 5.37
N ALA A 110 11.99 -36.12 4.51
CA ALA A 110 12.44 -35.62 3.21
C ALA A 110 11.25 -35.24 2.30
N GLU A 111 10.19 -36.05 2.28
CA GLU A 111 8.98 -35.77 1.53
C GLU A 111 8.22 -34.55 2.08
N GLN A 112 8.11 -34.41 3.40
CA GLN A 112 7.53 -33.23 4.05
C GLN A 112 8.33 -31.97 3.73
N GLN A 113 9.66 -32.04 3.80
CA GLN A 113 10.54 -30.93 3.43
C GLN A 113 10.39 -30.57 1.95
N ARG A 114 10.32 -31.56 1.05
CA ARG A 114 10.08 -31.32 -0.38
C ARG A 114 8.74 -30.62 -0.61
N ARG A 115 7.65 -31.11 -0.02
CA ARG A 115 6.32 -30.48 -0.13
C ARG A 115 6.30 -29.06 0.46
N ALA A 116 7.00 -28.85 1.58
CA ALA A 116 7.14 -27.53 2.18
C ALA A 116 7.92 -26.57 1.26
N GLN A 117 9.00 -27.04 0.64
CA GLN A 117 9.77 -26.28 -0.35
C GLN A 117 8.95 -25.97 -1.60
N GLU A 118 8.22 -26.94 -2.15
CA GLU A 118 7.33 -26.74 -3.30
C GLU A 118 6.20 -25.75 -2.98
N ALA A 119 5.58 -25.86 -1.79
CA ALA A 119 4.56 -24.92 -1.34
C ALA A 119 5.12 -23.51 -1.13
N GLN A 120 6.35 -23.39 -0.61
CA GLN A 120 7.03 -22.11 -0.45
C GLN A 120 7.36 -21.50 -1.81
N GLN A 121 7.93 -22.28 -2.74
CA GLN A 121 8.21 -21.83 -4.11
C GLN A 121 6.94 -21.41 -4.84
N HIS A 122 5.83 -22.13 -4.67
CA HIS A 122 4.54 -21.75 -5.25
C HIS A 122 4.06 -20.41 -4.70
N LYS A 123 4.09 -20.21 -3.38
CA LYS A 123 3.74 -18.94 -2.74
C LYS A 123 4.61 -17.78 -3.23
N GLU A 124 5.92 -17.99 -3.31
CA GLU A 124 6.87 -17.00 -3.83
C GLU A 124 6.60 -16.68 -5.30
N ALA A 125 6.30 -17.67 -6.14
CA ALA A 125 5.96 -17.46 -7.54
C ALA A 125 4.63 -16.71 -7.71
N GLU A 126 3.63 -16.99 -6.88
CA GLU A 126 2.37 -16.25 -6.85
C GLU A 126 2.58 -14.79 -6.43
N ALA A 127 3.37 -14.54 -5.38
CA ALA A 127 3.73 -13.19 -4.93
C ALA A 127 4.52 -12.41 -5.99
N GLN A 128 5.44 -13.07 -6.70
CA GLN A 128 6.17 -12.47 -7.83
C GLN A 128 5.22 -12.12 -8.97
N ARG A 129 4.25 -12.98 -9.28
CA ARG A 129 3.25 -12.73 -10.33
C ARG A 129 2.34 -11.56 -9.97
N THR A 130 1.87 -11.46 -8.72
CA THR A 130 1.07 -10.32 -8.26
C THR A 130 1.88 -9.03 -8.25
N ASN A 131 3.16 -9.07 -7.85
CA ASN A 131 4.06 -7.92 -7.92
C ASN A 131 4.23 -7.42 -9.37
N LEU A 132 4.50 -8.31 -10.33
CA LEU A 132 4.59 -7.95 -11.75
C LEU A 132 3.29 -7.32 -12.27
N ARG A 133 2.13 -7.83 -11.84
CA ARG A 133 0.81 -7.26 -12.17
C ARG A 133 0.64 -5.85 -11.60
N VAL A 134 1.05 -5.61 -10.35
CA VAL A 134 1.05 -4.27 -9.73
C VAL A 134 1.92 -3.30 -10.51
N GLN A 135 3.13 -3.72 -10.90
CA GLN A 135 4.04 -2.87 -11.70
C GLN A 135 3.45 -2.52 -13.07
N GLN A 136 2.79 -3.47 -13.73
CA GLN A 136 2.12 -3.23 -15.01
C GLN A 136 0.94 -2.26 -14.87
N LEU A 137 0.08 -2.48 -13.88
CA LEU A 137 -1.05 -1.58 -13.58
C LEU A 137 -0.57 -0.18 -13.21
N ALA A 138 0.56 -0.06 -12.49
CA ALA A 138 1.15 1.24 -12.15
C ALA A 138 1.60 2.01 -13.40
N LYS A 139 2.22 1.32 -14.38
CA LYS A 139 2.58 1.92 -15.67
C LYS A 139 1.35 2.37 -16.46
N GLU A 140 0.32 1.53 -16.52
CA GLU A 140 -0.94 1.87 -17.21
C GLU A 140 -1.65 3.05 -16.55
N HIS A 141 -1.72 3.08 -15.21
CA HIS A 141 -2.24 4.19 -14.43
C HIS A 141 -1.48 5.49 -14.76
N GLN A 142 -0.15 5.46 -14.79
CA GLN A 142 0.67 6.62 -15.15
C GLN A 142 0.37 7.13 -16.58
N GLN A 143 0.14 6.23 -17.54
CA GLN A 143 -0.23 6.60 -18.91
C GLN A 143 -1.62 7.22 -18.99
N CYS A 144 -2.61 6.65 -18.28
CA CYS A 144 -3.95 7.22 -18.16
C CYS A 144 -3.92 8.62 -17.55
N HIS A 145 -3.13 8.80 -16.49
CA HIS A 145 -2.95 10.09 -15.81
C HIS A 145 -2.33 11.14 -16.73
N LYS A 146 -1.32 10.76 -17.53
CA LYS A 146 -0.71 11.65 -18.53
C LYS A 146 -1.69 12.09 -19.60
N LYS A 147 -2.57 11.20 -20.07
CA LYS A 147 -3.64 11.55 -21.03
C LYS A 147 -4.64 12.52 -20.42
N LEU A 148 -5.03 12.29 -19.16
CA LEU A 148 -5.91 13.19 -18.43
C LEU A 148 -5.30 14.59 -18.27
N GLN A 149 -4.02 14.65 -17.89
CA GLN A 149 -3.26 15.91 -17.82
C GLN A 149 -3.26 16.66 -19.16
N GLN A 150 -3.00 15.95 -20.27
CA GLN A 150 -3.04 16.55 -21.61
C GLN A 150 -4.43 17.10 -21.97
N ALA A 151 -5.49 16.39 -21.61
CA ALA A 151 -6.86 16.85 -21.85
C ALA A 151 -7.20 18.12 -21.04
N TYR A 152 -6.74 18.22 -19.80
CA TYR A 152 -6.89 19.45 -19.01
C TYR A 152 -6.13 20.64 -19.62
N CYS A 153 -4.91 20.42 -20.10
CA CYS A 153 -4.15 21.47 -20.79
C CYS A 153 -4.85 21.95 -22.07
N GLU A 154 -5.44 21.04 -22.84
CA GLU A 154 -6.22 21.39 -24.03
C GLU A 154 -7.50 22.15 -23.67
N LEU A 155 -8.23 21.71 -22.63
CA LEU A 155 -9.40 22.45 -22.13
C LEU A 155 -9.03 23.88 -21.74
N HIS A 156 -7.94 24.08 -21.00
CA HIS A 156 -7.42 25.41 -20.64
C HIS A 156 -7.12 26.27 -21.88
N ARG A 157 -6.52 25.67 -22.90
CA ARG A 157 -6.26 26.34 -24.17
C ARG A 157 -7.56 26.80 -24.83
N ARG A 158 -8.60 25.96 -24.86
CA ARG A 158 -9.91 26.30 -25.45
C ARG A 158 -10.64 27.40 -24.70
N ILE A 159 -10.56 27.41 -23.37
CA ILE A 159 -11.07 28.51 -22.53
C ILE A 159 -10.36 29.82 -22.90
N THR A 160 -9.03 29.80 -22.96
CA THR A 160 -8.24 30.99 -23.33
C THR A 160 -8.56 31.49 -24.74
N GLU A 161 -8.79 30.58 -25.70
CA GLU A 161 -9.20 30.94 -27.07
C GLU A 161 -10.58 31.59 -27.09
N HIS A 162 -11.53 31.08 -26.30
CA HIS A 162 -12.86 31.65 -26.15
C HIS A 162 -12.82 33.06 -25.52
N ASP A 163 -12.11 33.24 -24.42
CA ASP A 163 -11.99 34.54 -23.74
C ASP A 163 -11.43 35.62 -24.69
N LYS A 164 -10.43 35.25 -25.51
CA LYS A 164 -9.87 36.15 -26.53
C LYS A 164 -10.88 36.48 -27.63
N CYS A 165 -11.72 35.53 -28.03
CA CYS A 165 -12.78 35.76 -29.00
C CYS A 165 -13.87 36.69 -28.44
N GLU A 166 -14.27 36.51 -27.17
CA GLU A 166 -15.22 37.40 -26.49
C GLU A 166 -14.67 38.81 -26.36
N GLN A 167 -13.44 38.97 -25.86
CA GLN A 167 -12.80 40.29 -25.68
C GLN A 167 -12.68 41.06 -27.00
N ARG A 168 -12.42 40.35 -28.11
CA ARG A 168 -12.28 40.96 -29.44
C ARG A 168 -13.61 41.07 -30.20
N ASN A 169 -14.73 40.67 -29.58
CA ASN A 169 -16.06 40.63 -30.16
C ASN A 169 -16.09 39.92 -31.53
N MET A 170 -15.31 38.84 -31.66
CA MET A 170 -15.27 38.02 -32.86
C MET A 170 -16.51 37.11 -32.85
N GLY A 171 -17.34 37.14 -33.90
CA GLY A 171 -18.60 36.37 -34.00
C GLY A 171 -18.48 34.83 -34.02
N MET A 172 -17.40 34.28 -33.48
CA MET A 172 -17.06 32.85 -33.38
C MET A 172 -17.25 32.30 -31.96
N THR A 173 -17.88 33.05 -31.06
CA THR A 173 -18.11 32.67 -29.65
C THR A 173 -18.87 31.35 -29.52
N THR A 174 -19.88 31.09 -30.37
CA THR A 174 -20.63 29.82 -30.36
C THR A 174 -19.76 28.60 -30.68
N LEU A 175 -18.83 28.73 -31.65
CA LEU A 175 -17.94 27.63 -32.04
C LEU A 175 -16.87 27.36 -30.98
N THR A 176 -16.34 28.41 -30.37
CA THR A 176 -15.36 28.28 -29.27
C THR A 176 -15.99 27.70 -28.00
N LEU A 177 -17.25 28.06 -27.69
CA LEU A 177 -18.01 27.41 -26.60
C LEU A 177 -18.24 25.93 -26.87
N GLN A 178 -18.58 25.54 -28.10
CA GLN A 178 -18.74 24.12 -28.44
C GLN A 178 -17.41 23.36 -28.28
N ALA A 179 -16.28 23.96 -28.68
CA ALA A 179 -14.97 23.35 -28.52
C ALA A 179 -14.56 23.18 -27.04
N ILE A 180 -14.96 24.11 -26.17
CA ILE A 180 -14.83 23.96 -24.71
C ILE A 180 -15.63 22.74 -24.25
N LYS A 181 -16.91 22.68 -24.61
CA LYS A 181 -17.79 21.57 -24.20
C LYS A 181 -17.27 20.20 -24.65
N ASP A 182 -16.81 20.08 -25.90
CA ASP A 182 -16.24 18.83 -26.41
C ASP A 182 -14.97 18.42 -25.63
N SER A 183 -14.18 19.41 -25.19
CA SER A 183 -12.99 19.19 -24.37
C SER A 183 -13.34 18.83 -22.92
N GLU A 184 -14.37 19.44 -22.34
CA GLU A 184 -14.93 19.07 -21.03
C GLU A 184 -15.42 17.62 -21.03
N ASP A 185 -16.21 17.23 -22.04
CA ASP A 185 -16.69 15.86 -22.21
C ASP A 185 -15.51 14.86 -22.33
N GLN A 186 -14.42 15.26 -22.98
CA GLN A 186 -13.20 14.44 -23.06
C GLN A 186 -12.50 14.30 -21.71
N VAL A 187 -12.37 15.39 -20.95
CA VAL A 187 -11.80 15.40 -19.60
C VAL A 187 -12.61 14.49 -18.68
N ASP A 188 -13.94 14.58 -18.70
CA ASP A 188 -14.83 13.78 -17.86
C ASP A 188 -14.70 12.28 -18.16
N ARG A 189 -14.63 11.89 -19.43
CA ARG A 189 -14.38 10.49 -19.82
C ARG A 189 -13.04 9.99 -19.30
N LEU A 190 -11.96 10.73 -19.54
CA LEU A 190 -10.61 10.33 -19.11
C LEU A 190 -10.47 10.31 -17.59
N ARG A 191 -11.18 11.19 -16.87
CA ARG A 191 -11.23 11.21 -15.41
C ARG A 191 -11.87 9.93 -14.86
N GLN A 192 -12.99 9.49 -15.42
CA GLN A 192 -13.63 8.23 -15.03
C GLN A 192 -12.74 7.02 -15.33
N GLU A 193 -12.03 7.03 -16.46
CA GLU A 193 -11.06 5.98 -16.81
C GLU A 193 -9.90 5.94 -15.82
N ALA A 194 -9.32 7.09 -15.48
CA ALA A 194 -8.23 7.20 -14.51
C ALA A 194 -8.65 6.68 -13.12
N GLN A 195 -9.84 7.05 -12.65
CA GLN A 195 -10.38 6.57 -11.37
C GLN A 195 -10.54 5.03 -11.37
N LYS A 196 -11.10 4.44 -12.42
CA LYS A 196 -11.22 2.97 -12.53
C LYS A 196 -9.86 2.28 -12.54
N MET A 197 -8.85 2.90 -13.15
CA MET A 197 -7.49 2.37 -13.14
C MET A 197 -6.82 2.48 -11.77
N GLU A 198 -7.05 3.57 -11.05
CA GLU A 198 -6.59 3.76 -9.67
C GLU A 198 -7.20 2.71 -8.73
N GLU A 199 -8.51 2.47 -8.82
CA GLU A 199 -9.21 1.43 -8.06
C GLU A 199 -8.64 0.03 -8.33
N LYS A 200 -8.39 -0.31 -9.61
CA LYS A 200 -7.77 -1.59 -9.99
C LYS A 200 -6.36 -1.74 -9.43
N LEU A 201 -5.56 -0.68 -9.48
CA LEU A 201 -4.20 -0.67 -8.93
C LEU A 201 -4.22 -0.82 -7.40
N ALA A 202 -5.14 -0.12 -6.72
CA ALA A 202 -5.30 -0.20 -5.28
C ALA A 202 -5.68 -1.62 -4.84
N MET A 203 -6.62 -2.26 -5.52
CA MET A 203 -6.99 -3.66 -5.24
C MET A 203 -5.83 -4.62 -5.45
N ALA A 204 -5.05 -4.47 -6.54
CA ALA A 204 -3.90 -5.33 -6.79
C ALA A 204 -2.78 -5.15 -5.73
N ARG A 205 -2.58 -3.92 -5.23
CA ARG A 205 -1.64 -3.66 -4.12
C ARG A 205 -2.12 -4.26 -2.81
N LEU A 206 -3.42 -4.21 -2.53
CA LEU A 206 -4.02 -4.86 -1.37
C LEU A 206 -3.82 -6.38 -1.42
N GLU A 207 -4.11 -7.01 -2.57
CA GLU A 207 -3.87 -8.45 -2.78
C GLU A 207 -2.40 -8.83 -2.50
N LEU A 208 -1.45 -8.02 -2.99
CA LEU A 208 -0.03 -8.26 -2.75
C LEU A 208 0.32 -8.14 -1.26
N ARG A 209 -0.20 -7.13 -0.56
CA ARG A 209 0.03 -6.91 0.88
C ARG A 209 -0.53 -8.06 1.73
N GLU A 210 -1.72 -8.54 1.41
CA GLU A 210 -2.33 -9.68 2.11
C GLU A 210 -1.51 -10.96 1.93
N GLN A 211 -0.86 -11.13 0.77
CA GLN A 211 0.00 -12.27 0.47
C GLN A 211 1.37 -12.19 1.14
N THR A 212 1.99 -11.01 1.20
CA THR A 212 3.35 -10.84 1.75
C THR A 212 3.37 -10.59 3.24
N GLN A 213 2.26 -10.18 3.86
CA GLN A 213 2.20 -9.69 5.25
C GLN A 213 3.17 -8.53 5.53
N GLU A 214 3.71 -7.89 4.48
CA GLU A 214 4.60 -6.74 4.61
C GLU A 214 3.77 -5.46 4.60
N GLU A 215 3.85 -4.69 5.67
CA GLU A 215 3.36 -3.31 5.64
C GLU A 215 4.28 -2.49 4.73
N GLU A 216 3.77 -2.10 3.57
CA GLU A 216 4.44 -1.09 2.74
C GLU A 216 4.62 0.19 3.57
N GLU A 217 5.85 0.43 4.04
CA GLU A 217 6.20 1.59 4.84
C GLU A 217 6.32 2.79 3.91
N VAL A 218 5.18 3.45 3.65
CA VAL A 218 5.16 4.62 2.76
C VAL A 218 5.93 5.76 3.43
N PRO A 219 7.05 6.23 2.83
CA PRO A 219 7.86 7.28 3.43
C PRO A 219 7.08 8.60 3.43
N GLY A 220 7.09 9.28 4.57
CA GLY A 220 6.40 10.55 4.76
C GLY A 220 5.81 10.75 6.15
N LEU A 221 5.26 11.93 6.38
CA LEU A 221 4.52 12.23 7.61
C LEU A 221 3.11 11.63 7.50
N LYS A 222 2.57 11.17 8.62
CA LYS A 222 1.17 10.74 8.74
C LYS A 222 0.50 11.60 9.79
N CYS A 223 -0.69 12.12 9.50
CA CYS A 223 -1.48 12.85 10.49
C CYS A 223 -2.98 12.75 10.22
N GLN A 224 -3.79 13.03 11.23
CA GLN A 224 -5.24 13.15 11.06
C GLN A 224 -5.60 14.55 10.56
N VAL A 225 -6.80 14.69 9.97
CA VAL A 225 -7.36 15.99 9.55
C VAL A 225 -7.38 17.00 10.72
N THR A 226 -7.68 16.53 11.93
CA THR A 226 -7.71 17.36 13.15
C THR A 226 -6.34 17.91 13.56
N GLU A 227 -5.26 17.28 13.11
CA GLU A 227 -3.89 17.66 13.44
C GLU A 227 -3.27 18.56 12.36
N LEU A 228 -3.93 18.75 11.21
CA LEU A 228 -3.39 19.51 10.08
C LEU A 228 -2.96 20.92 10.47
N HIS A 229 -3.71 21.59 11.35
CA HIS A 229 -3.33 22.93 11.82
C HIS A 229 -1.99 22.90 12.57
N ASP A 230 -1.81 21.95 13.49
CA ASP A 230 -0.59 21.87 14.30
C ASP A 230 0.60 21.39 13.46
N VAL A 231 0.39 20.48 12.51
CA VAL A 231 1.45 19.96 11.64
C VAL A 231 1.85 20.98 10.58
N LEU A 232 0.90 21.57 9.85
CA LEU A 232 1.20 22.46 8.72
C LEU A 232 1.51 23.90 9.15
N MET A 233 0.71 24.45 10.08
CA MET A 233 0.80 25.88 10.42
C MET A 233 1.81 26.13 11.53
N LYS A 234 1.81 25.31 12.57
CA LYS A 234 2.71 25.46 13.72
C LYS A 234 4.01 24.66 13.58
N ASP A 235 4.04 23.68 12.70
CA ASP A 235 5.15 22.71 12.57
C ASP A 235 5.51 22.09 13.92
N VAL A 236 4.51 21.55 14.63
CA VAL A 236 4.73 20.97 15.96
C VAL A 236 5.71 19.80 15.86
N GLY A 237 6.82 19.92 16.58
CA GLY A 237 7.91 18.95 16.56
C GLY A 237 8.92 19.17 15.42
N ASP A 238 8.86 20.31 14.73
CA ASP A 238 9.82 20.75 13.71
C ASP A 238 9.96 19.76 12.53
N ARG A 239 8.89 19.00 12.25
CA ARG A 239 8.92 17.85 11.33
C ARG A 239 9.11 18.28 9.88
N ILE A 240 8.51 19.40 9.48
CA ILE A 240 8.63 19.93 8.13
C ILE A 240 9.95 20.68 7.98
N ARG A 241 10.31 21.51 8.97
CA ARG A 241 11.58 22.23 8.95
C ARG A 241 12.79 21.30 8.96
N SER A 242 12.75 20.18 9.70
CA SER A 242 13.86 19.22 9.77
C SER A 242 14.14 18.51 8.45
N ASP A 243 13.11 18.27 7.63
CA ASP A 243 13.27 17.66 6.30
C ASP A 243 13.73 18.71 5.27
N GLY A 244 13.25 19.95 5.40
CA GLY A 244 13.65 21.07 4.55
C GLY A 244 12.81 21.24 3.28
N ARG A 245 12.11 20.20 2.82
CA ARG A 245 11.19 20.30 1.68
C ARG A 245 9.83 20.88 2.09
N TRP A 246 9.11 21.42 1.12
CA TRP A 246 7.73 21.87 1.31
C TRP A 246 6.77 20.67 1.35
N PRO A 247 5.71 20.68 2.18
CA PRO A 247 4.82 19.53 2.29
C PRO A 247 3.91 19.39 1.06
N LEU A 248 3.78 18.13 0.62
CA LEU A 248 2.74 17.65 -0.28
C LEU A 248 1.70 16.90 0.55
N VAL A 249 0.58 17.54 0.80
CA VAL A 249 -0.55 16.99 1.54
C VAL A 249 -1.33 16.05 0.62
N ILE A 250 -1.26 14.76 0.91
CA ILE A 250 -1.92 13.68 0.18
C ILE A 250 -3.20 13.34 0.95
N ASP A 251 -4.34 13.78 0.42
CA ASP A 251 -5.65 13.55 1.01
C ASP A 251 -6.70 13.22 -0.05
N PRO A 252 -6.95 11.92 -0.30
CA PRO A 252 -7.97 11.47 -1.25
C PRO A 252 -9.38 11.97 -0.91
N SER A 253 -9.66 12.28 0.37
CA SER A 253 -10.99 12.76 0.79
C SER A 253 -11.24 14.24 0.44
N GLY A 254 -10.18 15.02 0.22
CA GLY A 254 -10.26 16.47 -0.01
C GLY A 254 -10.64 17.31 1.22
N GLN A 255 -10.64 16.73 2.42
CA GLN A 255 -10.87 17.45 3.67
C GLN A 255 -9.75 18.46 3.95
N ALA A 256 -8.49 18.12 3.66
CA ALA A 256 -7.34 18.99 3.81
C ALA A 256 -7.39 20.20 2.89
N ALA A 257 -7.80 20.01 1.62
CA ALA A 257 -8.00 21.10 0.68
C ALA A 257 -9.10 22.05 1.18
N THR A 258 -10.19 21.50 1.73
CA THR A 258 -11.29 22.26 2.32
C THR A 258 -10.82 23.03 3.56
N PHE A 259 -10.09 22.36 4.45
CA PHE A 259 -9.48 22.98 5.63
C PHE A 259 -8.63 24.19 5.22
N LEU A 260 -7.66 24.00 4.31
CA LEU A 260 -6.74 25.05 3.87
C LEU A 260 -7.47 26.22 3.17
N ARG A 261 -8.53 25.94 2.41
CA ARG A 261 -9.36 26.96 1.76
C ARG A 261 -10.06 27.90 2.75
N TYR A 262 -10.44 27.38 3.91
CA TYR A 262 -11.07 28.17 4.99
C TYR A 262 -10.07 28.69 6.03
N GLN A 263 -8.78 28.36 5.89
CA GLN A 263 -7.71 29.00 6.65
C GLN A 263 -7.30 30.33 5.98
N ASP A 264 -6.54 31.14 6.71
CA ASP A 264 -5.95 32.37 6.17
C ASP A 264 -4.76 32.06 5.25
N THR A 265 -5.06 31.54 4.06
CA THR A 265 -4.08 31.15 3.04
C THR A 265 -4.34 31.85 1.71
N ASN A 266 -3.28 32.00 0.91
CA ASN A 266 -3.40 32.34 -0.50
C ASN A 266 -3.60 31.05 -1.29
N TYR A 267 -4.86 30.75 -1.61
CA TYR A 267 -5.25 29.48 -2.22
C TYR A 267 -5.38 29.58 -3.74
N LEU A 268 -4.67 28.72 -4.47
CA LEU A 268 -4.73 28.58 -5.92
C LEU A 268 -5.21 27.18 -6.29
N ASP A 269 -6.41 27.13 -6.86
CA ASP A 269 -6.94 25.92 -7.52
C ASP A 269 -6.29 25.75 -8.90
N THR A 270 -5.47 24.71 -9.09
CA THR A 270 -4.72 24.54 -10.35
C THR A 270 -5.59 24.06 -11.51
N LEU A 271 -6.83 23.63 -11.26
CA LEU A 271 -7.78 23.37 -12.34
C LEU A 271 -8.48 24.63 -12.84
N ASN A 272 -8.34 25.76 -12.13
CA ASN A 272 -8.87 27.03 -12.56
C ASN A 272 -7.82 27.78 -13.43
N PRO A 273 -8.09 27.99 -14.73
CA PRO A 273 -7.17 28.69 -15.63
C PRO A 273 -6.80 30.09 -15.14
N ASP A 274 -7.73 30.80 -14.51
CA ASP A 274 -7.50 32.16 -14.00
C ASP A 274 -6.48 32.17 -12.86
N HIS A 275 -6.50 31.12 -12.02
CA HIS A 275 -5.56 30.98 -10.92
C HIS A 275 -4.15 30.64 -11.41
N LEU A 276 -4.03 29.93 -12.53
CA LEU A 276 -2.75 29.55 -13.12
C LEU A 276 -2.13 30.59 -14.05
N GLN A 277 -2.81 31.72 -14.30
CA GLN A 277 -2.19 32.82 -15.04
C GLN A 277 -0.90 33.27 -14.33
N PRO A 278 0.23 33.46 -15.04
CA PRO A 278 1.50 33.86 -14.43
C PRO A 278 1.35 35.07 -13.52
N GLU A 279 0.58 36.07 -13.95
CA GLU A 279 0.35 37.27 -13.17
C GLU A 279 -0.42 37.01 -11.87
N ARG A 280 -1.40 36.11 -11.91
CA ARG A 280 -2.17 35.73 -10.73
C ARG A 280 -1.31 34.98 -9.72
N ILE A 281 -0.45 34.07 -10.19
CA ILE A 281 0.53 33.36 -9.37
C ILE A 281 1.51 34.36 -8.73
N ARG A 282 2.07 35.29 -9.53
CA ARG A 282 3.01 36.33 -9.06
C ARG A 282 2.41 37.15 -7.91
N LEU A 283 1.19 37.64 -8.08
CA LEU A 283 0.51 38.46 -7.07
C LEU A 283 0.14 37.63 -5.83
N ALA A 284 -0.30 36.39 -6.00
CA ALA A 284 -0.58 35.49 -4.88
C ALA A 284 0.69 35.19 -4.06
N LEU A 285 1.83 35.00 -4.72
CA LEU A 285 3.12 34.79 -4.09
C LEU A 285 3.61 36.06 -3.36
N LEU A 286 3.56 37.22 -4.00
CA LEU A 286 3.91 38.50 -3.36
C LEU A 286 3.03 38.80 -2.14
N GLY A 287 1.72 38.57 -2.26
CA GLY A 287 0.79 38.72 -1.14
C GLY A 287 1.12 37.75 0.01
N ALA A 288 1.48 36.50 -0.32
CA ALA A 288 1.81 35.49 0.68
C ALA A 288 3.09 35.88 1.45
N LEU A 289 4.12 36.29 0.72
CA LEU A 289 5.39 36.75 1.29
C LEU A 289 5.21 37.99 2.16
N ARG A 290 4.51 39.02 1.67
CA ARG A 290 4.29 40.27 2.40
C ARG A 290 3.59 40.08 3.74
N TYR A 291 2.60 39.19 3.78
CA TYR A 291 1.82 38.92 4.99
C TYR A 291 2.33 37.72 5.80
N GLY A 292 3.33 36.98 5.31
CA GLY A 292 3.79 35.75 5.94
C GLY A 292 2.74 34.63 5.94
N LYS A 293 1.84 34.64 4.95
CA LYS A 293 0.74 33.67 4.84
C LYS A 293 1.18 32.44 4.02
N PRO A 294 0.57 31.28 4.24
CA PRO A 294 0.81 30.13 3.37
C PRO A 294 0.29 30.39 1.96
N LEU A 295 1.08 30.02 0.95
CA LEU A 295 0.64 29.85 -0.43
C LEU A 295 0.27 28.38 -0.65
N VAL A 296 -0.90 28.11 -1.19
CA VAL A 296 -1.43 26.75 -1.40
C VAL A 296 -1.69 26.52 -2.88
N PHE A 297 -1.09 25.49 -3.46
CA PHE A 297 -1.48 24.95 -4.76
C PHE A 297 -2.30 23.68 -4.55
N ASP A 298 -3.60 23.74 -4.85
CA ASP A 298 -4.48 22.57 -4.87
C ASP A 298 -4.42 21.91 -6.25
N LEU A 299 -3.69 20.80 -6.33
CA LEU A 299 -3.51 19.96 -7.52
C LEU A 299 -4.77 19.13 -7.84
N ARG A 300 -5.75 19.08 -6.93
CA ARG A 300 -7.01 18.37 -7.13
C ARG A 300 -6.76 16.88 -7.38
N GLU A 301 -7.46 16.31 -8.36
CA GLU A 301 -7.37 14.89 -8.74
C GLU A 301 -6.35 14.62 -9.87
N VAL A 302 -5.52 15.60 -10.24
CA VAL A 302 -4.53 15.46 -11.33
C VAL A 302 -3.16 15.94 -10.90
N ASP A 303 -2.10 15.31 -11.40
CA ASP A 303 -0.75 15.80 -11.19
C ASP A 303 -0.50 16.97 -12.14
N LEU A 304 -0.84 18.17 -11.67
CA LEU A 304 -0.56 19.44 -12.34
C LEU A 304 0.71 20.10 -11.80
N PHE A 305 1.53 19.39 -11.03
CA PHE A 305 2.78 19.93 -10.51
C PHE A 305 3.72 20.43 -11.62
N PRO A 306 3.92 19.70 -12.75
CA PRO A 306 4.73 20.22 -13.85
C PRO A 306 4.15 21.48 -14.50
N VAL A 307 2.82 21.62 -14.51
CA VAL A 307 2.15 22.82 -15.03
C VAL A 307 2.39 24.01 -14.11
N VAL A 308 2.29 23.81 -12.79
CA VAL A 308 2.63 24.85 -11.81
C VAL A 308 4.07 25.31 -11.97
N GLN A 309 5.03 24.38 -12.11
CA GLN A 309 6.43 24.72 -12.38
C GLN A 309 6.57 25.53 -13.66
N GLN A 310 5.95 25.11 -14.76
CA GLN A 310 5.98 25.85 -16.02
C GLN A 310 5.41 27.26 -15.89
N GLN A 311 4.31 27.44 -15.15
CA GLN A 311 3.73 28.77 -14.95
C GLN A 311 4.59 29.66 -14.05
N LEU A 312 5.26 29.09 -13.04
CA LEU A 312 6.27 29.81 -12.25
C LEU A 312 7.44 30.28 -13.13
N GLU A 313 7.95 29.43 -14.02
CA GLU A 313 8.97 29.82 -15.01
C GLU A 313 8.49 30.92 -15.97
N ALA A 314 7.20 30.92 -16.31
CA ALA A 314 6.60 31.97 -17.13
C ALA A 314 6.45 33.31 -16.39
N VAL A 315 6.42 33.33 -15.05
CA VAL A 315 6.50 34.56 -14.26
C VAL A 315 7.90 35.15 -14.36
N GLN A 316 8.90 34.31 -14.07
CA GLN A 316 10.31 34.66 -14.13
C GLN A 316 11.14 33.38 -14.28
N PRO A 317 12.13 33.34 -15.18
CA PRO A 317 13.03 32.19 -15.30
C PRO A 317 13.73 31.86 -13.99
N GLY A 318 13.73 30.59 -13.59
CA GLY A 318 14.32 30.07 -12.36
C GLY A 318 13.42 30.12 -11.14
N LEU A 319 12.25 30.77 -11.21
CA LEU A 319 11.38 30.98 -10.05
C LEU A 319 10.89 29.67 -9.43
N ALA A 320 10.63 28.63 -10.23
CA ALA A 320 10.14 27.36 -9.69
C ALA A 320 11.18 26.72 -8.76
N GLN A 321 12.44 26.72 -9.19
CA GLN A 321 13.54 26.20 -8.39
C GLN A 321 13.74 27.04 -7.13
N GLU A 322 13.84 28.38 -7.27
CA GLU A 322 14.07 29.29 -6.15
C GLU A 322 12.98 29.19 -5.07
N LEU A 323 11.74 28.97 -5.48
CA LEU A 323 10.61 28.81 -4.57
C LEU A 323 10.67 27.46 -3.86
N LEU A 324 10.97 26.37 -4.59
CA LEU A 324 11.01 25.02 -4.04
C LEU A 324 12.20 24.78 -3.11
N ASP A 325 13.37 25.33 -3.42
CA ASP A 325 14.59 25.24 -2.59
C ASP A 325 14.69 26.32 -1.51
N ARG A 326 13.70 27.22 -1.45
CA ARG A 326 13.59 28.36 -0.51
C ARG A 326 14.58 29.49 -0.74
N SER A 327 15.46 29.40 -1.75
CA SER A 327 16.44 30.45 -2.04
C SER A 327 15.80 31.76 -2.49
N LEU A 328 14.51 31.77 -2.88
CA LEU A 328 13.72 32.98 -3.12
C LEU A 328 13.65 33.90 -1.89
N LEU A 329 13.71 33.32 -0.68
CA LEU A 329 13.65 34.07 0.58
C LEU A 329 15.01 34.67 0.98
N GLU A 330 16.09 34.23 0.34
CA GLU A 330 17.45 34.69 0.61
C GLU A 330 17.76 35.98 -0.14
N CYS A 331 18.56 36.86 0.47
CA CYS A 331 19.06 38.09 -0.16
C CYS A 331 17.97 38.93 -0.85
N GLU A 332 16.74 38.90 -0.32
CA GLU A 332 15.59 39.62 -0.85
C GLU A 332 15.27 39.31 -2.33
N ARG A 333 15.63 38.12 -2.83
CA ARG A 333 15.40 37.73 -4.24
C ARG A 333 13.93 37.83 -4.66
N TYR A 334 13.01 37.64 -3.73
CA TYR A 334 11.57 37.85 -3.96
C TYR A 334 11.21 39.26 -4.46
N LEU A 335 12.02 40.29 -4.21
CA LEU A 335 11.78 41.64 -4.71
C LEU A 335 11.89 41.72 -6.25
N SER A 336 12.57 40.77 -6.89
CA SER A 336 12.60 40.66 -8.37
C SER A 336 11.20 40.45 -8.97
N LEU A 337 10.26 39.94 -8.18
CA LEU A 337 8.88 39.73 -8.59
C LEU A 337 8.06 41.02 -8.61
N VAL A 338 8.50 42.09 -7.92
CA VAL A 338 7.81 43.39 -7.88
C VAL A 338 8.07 44.14 -9.19
N ARG A 339 7.01 44.67 -9.79
CA ARG A 339 7.06 45.37 -11.07
C ARG A 339 6.78 46.87 -10.90
N PRO A 340 7.31 47.75 -11.79
CA PRO A 340 7.13 49.20 -11.66
C PRO A 340 5.66 49.70 -11.67
N GLY A 341 4.73 48.90 -12.19
CA GLY A 341 3.30 49.22 -12.22
C GLY A 341 2.51 48.69 -11.02
N ASP A 342 3.16 48.00 -10.08
CA ASP A 342 2.50 47.49 -8.89
C ASP A 342 2.13 48.63 -7.93
N GLY A 343 1.05 48.45 -7.17
CA GLY A 343 0.59 49.44 -6.19
C GLY A 343 1.60 49.67 -5.05
N ALA A 344 1.44 50.78 -4.33
CA ALA A 344 2.31 51.16 -3.22
C ALA A 344 2.37 50.11 -2.09
N GLU A 345 1.37 49.23 -2.05
CA GLU A 345 1.31 48.11 -1.14
C GLU A 345 2.36 47.00 -1.41
N TYR A 346 3.04 47.03 -2.56
CA TYR A 346 4.16 46.16 -2.92
C TYR A 346 5.53 46.88 -2.87
N ASP A 347 5.59 48.08 -2.29
CA ASP A 347 6.86 48.74 -2.01
C ASP A 347 7.77 47.82 -1.17
N PRO A 348 9.09 47.75 -1.43
CA PRO A 348 10.01 46.87 -0.70
C PRO A 348 9.92 47.00 0.83
N THR A 349 9.60 48.20 1.36
CA THR A 349 9.43 48.43 2.80
C THR A 349 8.23 47.70 3.41
N GLN A 350 7.32 47.21 2.59
CA GLN A 350 6.13 46.46 3.03
C GLN A 350 6.44 45.00 3.35
N PHE A 351 7.61 44.49 2.97
CA PHE A 351 8.06 43.12 3.23
C PHE A 351 8.88 43.06 4.52
N GLN A 352 8.26 42.57 5.60
CA GLN A 352 8.90 42.51 6.91
C GLN A 352 9.57 41.14 7.11
N GLU A 353 10.85 41.12 7.49
CA GLU A 353 11.62 39.90 7.75
C GLU A 353 10.92 38.96 8.75
N ALA A 354 10.35 39.52 9.82
CA ALA A 354 9.59 38.77 10.81
C ALA A 354 8.38 38.02 10.21
N ARG A 355 7.74 38.56 9.16
CA ARG A 355 6.62 37.91 8.46
C ARG A 355 7.10 36.88 7.46
N LEU A 356 8.19 37.18 6.74
CA LEU A 356 8.80 36.27 5.77
C LEU A 356 9.20 34.93 6.42
N ALA A 357 9.64 34.94 7.67
CA ALA A 357 9.94 33.72 8.44
C ALA A 357 8.72 32.78 8.62
N TYR A 358 7.50 33.30 8.54
CA TYR A 358 6.25 32.54 8.62
C TYR A 358 5.72 32.08 7.27
N PHE A 359 6.30 32.54 6.15
CA PHE A 359 5.91 32.08 4.83
C PHE A 359 6.02 30.54 4.75
N ARG A 360 5.01 29.95 4.12
CA ARG A 360 4.90 28.51 3.88
C ARG A 360 4.39 28.28 2.47
N LEU A 361 4.86 27.23 1.83
CA LEU A 361 4.31 26.74 0.58
C LEU A 361 3.75 25.34 0.80
N PHE A 362 2.50 25.12 0.42
CA PHE A 362 1.84 23.82 0.51
C PHE A 362 1.34 23.38 -0.86
N PHE A 363 1.53 22.11 -1.16
CA PHE A 363 0.83 21.44 -2.26
C PHE A 363 -0.19 20.49 -1.66
N VAL A 364 -1.38 20.42 -2.26
CA VAL A 364 -2.44 19.49 -1.83
C VAL A 364 -2.88 18.68 -3.03
N THR A 365 -3.03 17.38 -2.86
CA THR A 365 -3.47 16.48 -3.92
C THR A 365 -4.42 15.41 -3.39
N LYS A 366 -5.38 15.03 -4.23
CA LYS A 366 -6.23 13.85 -4.02
C LYS A 366 -5.63 12.58 -4.62
N VAL A 367 -4.58 12.72 -5.43
CA VAL A 367 -3.89 11.57 -6.04
C VAL A 367 -3.17 10.80 -4.93
N CYS A 368 -3.55 9.54 -4.71
CA CYS A 368 -3.02 8.73 -3.61
C CYS A 368 -1.51 8.48 -3.74
N TRP A 369 -1.01 8.47 -4.98
CA TRP A 369 0.35 8.09 -5.33
C TRP A 369 0.98 9.16 -6.22
N PRO A 370 1.53 10.23 -5.62
CA PRO A 370 2.25 11.27 -6.35
C PRO A 370 3.41 10.71 -7.17
N SER A 371 3.83 11.46 -8.19
CA SER A 371 4.96 11.06 -9.02
C SER A 371 6.28 11.06 -8.24
N ALA A 372 7.24 10.22 -8.66
CA ALA A 372 8.56 10.16 -8.01
C ALA A 372 9.27 11.53 -8.02
N GLU A 373 9.04 12.33 -9.05
CA GLU A 373 9.52 13.72 -9.15
C GLU A 373 8.96 14.56 -8.00
N GLN A 374 7.64 14.55 -7.78
CA GLN A 374 7.03 15.25 -6.66
C GLN A 374 7.60 14.80 -5.31
N LEU A 375 7.73 13.48 -5.10
CA LEU A 375 8.24 12.93 -3.84
C LEU A 375 9.73 13.20 -3.62
N GLN A 376 10.49 13.56 -4.66
CA GLN A 376 11.87 13.99 -4.54
C GLN A 376 11.96 15.42 -4.01
N VAL A 377 11.13 16.33 -4.52
CA VAL A 377 11.20 17.77 -4.20
C VAL A 377 10.24 18.22 -3.08
N LEU A 378 9.20 17.43 -2.78
CA LEU A 378 8.21 17.72 -1.73
C LEU A 378 8.22 16.63 -0.65
N LEU A 379 7.91 17.03 0.58
CA LEU A 379 7.74 16.12 1.71
C LEU A 379 6.32 15.52 1.69
N PRO A 380 6.14 14.22 1.43
CA PRO A 380 4.82 13.60 1.50
C PRO A 380 4.25 13.64 2.92
N LEU A 381 3.00 14.10 3.03
CA LEU A 381 2.22 14.13 4.25
C LEU A 381 0.84 13.49 3.98
N PHE A 382 0.64 12.28 4.51
CA PHE A 382 -0.56 11.48 4.32
C PHE A 382 -1.62 11.79 5.37
N VAL A 383 -2.80 12.18 4.91
CA VAL A 383 -3.96 12.42 5.76
C VAL A 383 -4.70 11.11 6.00
N GLN A 384 -4.70 10.67 7.25
CA GLN A 384 -5.37 9.44 7.65
C GLN A 384 -6.87 9.70 7.86
N LEU A 385 -7.71 8.95 7.16
CA LEU A 385 -9.15 8.94 7.39
C LEU A 385 -9.47 8.08 8.60
N ARG A 386 -10.33 8.57 9.50
CA ARG A 386 -10.81 7.77 10.64
C ARG A 386 -11.52 6.52 10.12
N GLY A 387 -10.89 5.36 10.26
CA GLY A 387 -11.47 4.05 9.92
C GLY A 387 -10.74 3.23 8.85
N GLY A 388 -9.67 3.72 8.23
CA GLY A 388 -8.81 2.90 7.37
C GLY A 388 -7.72 2.21 8.18
N ARG A 389 -7.77 0.88 8.28
CA ARG A 389 -6.62 0.07 8.72
C ARG A 389 -5.58 0.03 7.61
#